data_AF-A0A100W7Y9-F1
#
_entry.id   AF-A0A100W7Y9-F1
#
_cell.length_a   1.000
_cell.length_b   1.000
_cell.length_c   1.000
_cell.angle_alpha   90.00
_cell.angle_beta   90.00
_cell.angle_gamma   90.00
#
_symmetry.space_group_name_H-M   'P 1'
#
loop_
_entity.id
_entity.type
_entity.pdbx_description
1 polymer ?
#
loop_
_entity_poly.entity_id
_entity_poly.type
_entity_poly.pdbx_seq_one_letter_code
_entity_poly.pdbx_strand_id
1 'polypeptide(L)'
;MKRICALLIGLAVLLATPGVAAADPFGRPARNQQAIDFVIARALSQRGVPYTYGGGNASGPTRGVPQDVTPLAADPAAGFGTPQVAAGAPGLVPGLNFPGLTAPAAAAAPTVDPNANVVGFDASGLIVYAFAGVGLKLPRSSGEQYKVGQKVLPSQALPGDLIFFGPDGTQSVALFLGNGQMLEATSPAVTVSPVRTDTMAPYLVRLIA
;
A
#
# COMPACT_ATOMS: atom_id res chain seq x y z
N MET A 1 50.78 -44.10 48.38
CA MET A 1 49.31 -43.98 48.60
C MET A 1 48.91 -42.58 48.16
N LYS A 2 48.55 -42.38 46.89
CA LYS A 2 47.19 -42.19 46.33
C LYS A 2 46.63 -40.75 46.50
N ARG A 3 46.27 -40.15 45.35
CA ARG A 3 45.43 -38.96 45.06
C ARG A 3 46.24 -37.64 45.04
N ILE A 4 46.68 -37.07 43.91
CA ILE A 4 45.97 -36.65 42.67
C ILE A 4 44.62 -36.03 42.98
N CYS A 5 44.56 -34.69 42.96
CA CYS A 5 43.47 -33.89 42.40
C CYS A 5 43.98 -32.46 42.21
N ALA A 6 44.41 -32.17 40.98
CA ALA A 6 44.60 -30.83 40.49
C ALA A 6 43.25 -30.10 40.46
N LEU A 7 43.20 -28.85 40.92
CA LEU A 7 42.07 -27.97 40.65
C LEU A 7 42.61 -26.57 40.32
N LEU A 8 42.95 -26.40 39.04
CA LEU A 8 43.18 -25.11 38.40
C LEU A 8 41.82 -24.44 38.18
N ILE A 9 41.45 -23.49 39.04
CA ILE A 9 40.30 -22.61 38.76
C ILE A 9 40.84 -21.45 37.93
N GLY A 10 40.75 -21.65 36.61
CA GLY A 10 41.06 -20.65 35.60
C GLY A 10 40.08 -19.48 35.66
N LEU A 11 40.66 -18.29 35.75
CA LEU A 11 40.04 -16.99 35.52
C LEU A 11 39.47 -16.93 34.09
N ALA A 12 38.18 -17.24 33.94
CA ALA A 12 37.47 -17.01 32.68
C ALA A 12 37.12 -15.51 32.59
N VAL A 13 38.00 -14.75 31.96
CA VAL A 13 37.69 -13.43 31.42
C VAL A 13 36.60 -13.62 30.37
N LEU A 14 35.37 -13.27 30.74
CA LEU A 14 34.23 -13.20 29.83
C LEU A 14 34.45 -12.00 28.91
N LEU A 15 35.04 -12.25 27.74
CA LEU A 15 35.01 -11.30 26.63
C LEU A 15 33.54 -11.10 26.25
N ALA A 16 32.97 -9.99 26.71
CA ALA A 16 31.77 -9.43 26.13
C ALA A 16 32.11 -9.08 24.67
N THR A 17 31.81 -9.99 23.75
CA THR A 17 31.64 -9.62 22.36
C THR A 17 30.48 -8.63 22.31
N PRO A 18 30.65 -7.38 21.85
CA PRO A 18 29.50 -6.62 21.42
C PRO A 18 28.82 -7.48 20.36
N GLY A 19 27.55 -7.78 20.65
CA GLY A 19 26.74 -8.68 19.84
C GLY A 19 26.88 -8.36 18.37
N VAL A 20 27.09 -9.42 17.60
CA VAL A 20 26.63 -9.54 16.21
C VAL A 20 25.42 -8.63 16.00
N ALA A 21 25.67 -7.48 15.38
CA ALA A 21 24.64 -6.83 14.59
C ALA A 21 24.22 -7.90 13.60
N ALA A 22 23.00 -8.44 13.77
CA ALA A 22 22.41 -9.29 12.76
C ALA A 22 22.54 -8.49 11.46
N ALA A 23 23.39 -8.95 10.55
CA ALA A 23 23.48 -8.35 9.23
C ALA A 23 22.06 -8.40 8.69
N ASP A 24 21.45 -7.24 8.49
CA ASP A 24 20.10 -7.14 7.96
C ASP A 24 20.06 -8.05 6.72
N PRO A 25 19.19 -9.08 6.68
CA PRO A 25 19.22 -10.09 5.62
C PRO A 25 18.96 -9.50 4.22
N PHE A 26 18.64 -8.20 4.19
CA PHE A 26 18.26 -7.42 3.03
C PHE A 26 19.15 -6.18 2.81
N GLY A 27 20.21 -6.00 3.61
CA GLY A 27 21.20 -4.92 3.42
C GLY A 27 20.70 -3.50 3.66
N ARG A 28 19.57 -3.32 4.37
CA ARG A 28 19.03 -2.00 4.73
C ARG A 28 19.69 -1.45 6.00
N PRO A 29 19.76 -0.12 6.20
CA PRO A 29 20.14 0.43 7.49
C PRO A 29 19.16 0.00 8.60
N ALA A 30 19.65 -0.33 9.80
CA ALA A 30 18.83 -0.82 10.91
C ALA A 30 17.60 0.06 11.25
N ARG A 31 17.71 1.39 11.12
CA ARG A 31 16.57 2.32 11.32
C ARG A 31 15.46 2.08 10.29
N ASN A 32 15.84 1.81 9.05
CA ASN A 32 14.91 1.59 7.95
C ASN A 32 14.26 0.22 8.06
N GLN A 33 15.01 -0.77 8.55
CA GLN A 33 14.44 -2.07 8.89
C GLN A 33 13.39 -1.95 10.00
N GLN A 34 13.67 -1.23 11.09
CA GLN A 34 12.68 -0.97 12.15
C GLN A 34 11.41 -0.27 11.64
N ALA A 35 11.58 0.71 10.75
CA ALA A 35 10.44 1.39 10.13
C ALA A 35 9.59 0.42 9.29
N ILE A 36 10.24 -0.44 8.51
CA ILE A 36 9.55 -1.45 7.69
C ILE A 36 8.85 -2.50 8.56
N ASP A 37 9.50 -2.99 9.60
CA ASP A 37 8.90 -3.95 10.54
C ASP A 37 7.66 -3.33 11.20
N PHE A 38 7.72 -2.05 11.55
CA PHE A 38 6.57 -1.31 12.07
C PHE A 38 5.45 -1.18 11.03
N VAL A 39 5.76 -0.83 9.78
CA VAL A 39 4.78 -0.76 8.68
C VAL A 39 4.10 -2.10 8.46
N ILE A 40 4.87 -3.18 8.41
CA ILE A 40 4.38 -4.55 8.24
C ILE A 40 3.48 -4.94 9.42
N ALA A 41 3.94 -4.74 10.66
CA ALA A 41 3.15 -5.05 11.86
C ALA A 41 1.85 -4.24 11.90
N ARG A 42 1.91 -2.95 11.55
CA ARG A 42 0.75 -2.07 11.49
C ARG A 42 -0.24 -2.53 10.43
N ALA A 43 0.22 -2.92 9.25
CA ALA A 43 -0.67 -3.44 8.20
C ALA A 43 -1.28 -4.80 8.60
N LEU A 44 -0.47 -5.72 9.14
CA LEU A 44 -0.91 -7.03 9.61
C LEU A 44 -1.94 -6.95 10.73
N SER A 45 -1.90 -5.90 11.57
CA SER A 45 -2.91 -5.67 12.60
C SER A 45 -4.32 -5.46 12.06
N GLN A 46 -4.46 -5.16 10.76
CA GLN A 46 -5.75 -4.93 10.10
C GLN A 46 -6.28 -6.18 9.38
N ARG A 47 -5.63 -7.34 9.52
CA ARG A 47 -6.14 -8.59 8.95
C ARG A 47 -7.55 -8.89 9.46
N GLY A 48 -8.43 -9.27 8.55
CA GLY A 48 -9.85 -9.51 8.84
C GLY A 48 -10.73 -8.27 8.80
N VAL A 49 -10.17 -7.06 8.69
CA VAL A 49 -10.96 -5.85 8.44
C VAL A 49 -11.62 -5.97 7.06
N PRO A 50 -12.93 -5.70 6.94
CA PRO A 50 -13.65 -5.84 5.68
C PRO A 50 -13.02 -5.04 4.54
N TYR A 51 -13.13 -5.58 3.33
CA TYR A 51 -12.85 -4.80 2.14
C TYR A 51 -13.98 -3.80 1.91
N THR A 52 -13.62 -2.55 1.64
CA THR A 52 -14.58 -1.49 1.33
C THR A 52 -13.96 -0.53 0.33
N TYR A 53 -14.54 -0.44 -0.85
CA TYR A 53 -14.04 0.44 -1.91
C TYR A 53 -13.99 1.91 -1.48
N GLY A 54 -12.83 2.56 -1.67
CA GLY A 54 -12.57 3.93 -1.20
C GLY A 54 -12.43 4.06 0.32
N GLY A 55 -12.53 2.96 1.08
CA GLY A 55 -12.37 2.93 2.53
C GLY A 55 -10.90 2.96 2.96
N GLY A 56 -10.61 3.61 4.08
CA GLY A 56 -9.28 3.67 4.66
C GLY A 56 -8.54 4.98 4.41
N ASN A 57 -7.87 5.47 5.46
CA ASN A 57 -6.98 6.61 5.42
C ASN A 57 -5.82 6.44 6.44
N ALA A 58 -5.00 7.48 6.60
CA ALA A 58 -3.84 7.47 7.51
C ALA A 58 -4.16 7.08 8.98
N SER A 59 -5.39 7.33 9.43
CA SER A 59 -5.83 7.07 10.80
C SER A 59 -6.45 5.68 11.01
N GLY A 60 -6.93 5.02 9.94
CA GLY A 60 -7.56 3.71 10.06
C GLY A 60 -8.59 3.41 8.96
N PRO A 61 -9.37 2.33 9.12
CA PRO A 61 -10.44 1.98 8.20
C PRO A 61 -11.55 3.04 8.24
N THR A 62 -12.19 3.27 7.09
CA THR A 62 -13.31 4.21 7.00
C THR A 62 -14.44 3.58 6.20
N ARG A 63 -15.61 4.22 6.23
CA ARG A 63 -16.65 3.92 5.25
C ARG A 63 -16.14 4.21 3.84
N GLY A 64 -16.68 3.46 2.88
CA GLY A 64 -16.42 3.67 1.47
C GLY A 64 -17.14 4.89 0.94
N VAL A 65 -16.84 5.23 -0.30
CA VAL A 65 -17.59 6.26 -1.03
C VAL A 65 -18.82 5.58 -1.62
N PRO A 66 -20.06 6.00 -1.25
CA PRO A 66 -21.26 5.55 -1.96
C PRO A 66 -21.10 5.90 -3.43
N GLN A 67 -21.11 4.88 -4.30
CA GLN A 67 -21.09 5.12 -5.74
C GLN A 67 -22.52 5.52 -6.14
N ASP A 68 -22.85 6.80 -6.07
CA ASP A 68 -24.12 7.31 -6.59
C ASP A 68 -24.20 7.00 -8.09
N VAL A 69 -25.23 6.26 -8.51
CA VAL A 69 -25.50 5.97 -9.92
C VAL A 69 -25.97 7.25 -10.64
N THR A 70 -25.02 8.10 -11.03
CA THR A 70 -25.29 9.22 -11.94
C THR A 70 -24.64 8.90 -13.29
N PRO A 71 -25.41 8.70 -14.39
CA PRO A 71 -24.82 8.51 -15.70
C PRO A 71 -24.10 9.78 -16.13
N LEU A 72 -22.82 9.63 -16.44
CA LEU A 72 -21.96 10.51 -17.25
C LEU A 72 -22.37 12.00 -17.33
N ALA A 73 -21.82 12.80 -16.40
CA ALA A 73 -21.36 14.15 -16.71
C ALA A 73 -20.22 14.49 -15.73
N ALA A 74 -18.99 14.50 -16.25
CA ALA A 74 -17.89 15.14 -15.56
C ALA A 74 -18.11 16.65 -15.58
N ASP A 75 -17.96 17.31 -14.43
CA ASP A 75 -17.13 18.52 -14.28
C ASP A 75 -17.02 18.97 -12.80
N PRO A 76 -16.02 19.79 -12.43
CA PRO A 76 -15.10 19.48 -11.33
C PRO A 76 -15.24 20.35 -10.08
N ALA A 77 -14.41 20.03 -9.08
CA ALA A 77 -14.11 20.79 -7.85
C ALA A 77 -15.05 20.60 -6.65
N ALA A 78 -14.58 19.79 -5.68
CA ALA A 78 -14.92 20.02 -4.29
C ALA A 78 -14.12 21.24 -3.78
N GLY A 79 -14.76 22.42 -3.84
CA GLY A 79 -14.36 23.64 -3.15
C GLY A 79 -15.60 24.29 -2.53
N PHE A 80 -15.51 24.67 -1.27
CA PHE A 80 -16.57 25.21 -0.41
C PHE A 80 -17.26 26.48 -0.96
N GLY A 81 -18.60 26.63 -0.75
CA GLY A 81 -19.31 27.93 -0.75
C GLY A 81 -20.63 28.02 -1.55
N THR A 82 -21.74 28.35 -0.89
CA THR A 82 -23.12 28.67 -1.36
C THR A 82 -23.25 29.94 -2.25
N PRO A 83 -24.44 30.33 -2.80
CA PRO A 83 -25.56 29.60 -3.42
C PRO A 83 -25.82 30.01 -4.91
N GLN A 84 -26.64 29.22 -5.62
CA GLN A 84 -27.09 29.41 -7.01
C GLN A 84 -27.60 30.83 -7.36
N VAL A 85 -27.18 31.34 -8.53
CA VAL A 85 -27.95 32.28 -9.37
C VAL A 85 -27.89 31.81 -10.82
N ALA A 86 -29.06 31.64 -11.43
CA ALA A 86 -29.28 31.21 -12.80
C ALA A 86 -28.93 32.30 -13.83
N ALA A 87 -28.36 31.92 -14.98
CA ALA A 87 -28.43 32.70 -16.21
C ALA A 87 -28.11 31.85 -17.46
N GLY A 88 -29.14 31.63 -18.30
CA GLY A 88 -29.09 31.71 -19.76
C GLY A 88 -28.14 30.80 -20.56
N ALA A 89 -28.71 29.79 -21.22
CA ALA A 89 -28.24 29.41 -22.56
C ALA A 89 -28.48 30.60 -23.54
N PRO A 90 -27.63 30.82 -24.56
CA PRO A 90 -27.76 30.05 -25.81
C PRO A 90 -26.42 29.86 -26.57
N GLY A 91 -26.42 28.99 -27.60
CA GLY A 91 -25.56 29.21 -28.77
C GLY A 91 -24.69 28.04 -29.22
N LEU A 92 -25.20 27.38 -30.26
CA LEU A 92 -24.56 26.43 -31.18
C LEU A 92 -23.22 26.93 -31.76
N VAL A 93 -22.19 26.08 -31.76
CA VAL A 93 -21.17 26.03 -32.84
C VAL A 93 -20.88 24.56 -33.22
N PRO A 94 -21.25 24.13 -34.44
CA PRO A 94 -20.81 22.85 -35.00
C PRO A 94 -19.36 22.95 -35.52
N GLY A 95 -18.50 22.04 -35.05
CA GLY A 95 -17.23 21.72 -35.73
C GLY A 95 -15.96 22.32 -35.13
N LEU A 96 -15.44 21.68 -34.08
CA LEU A 96 -14.00 21.61 -33.80
C LEU A 96 -13.69 20.20 -33.26
N ASN A 97 -13.21 19.33 -34.16
CA ASN A 97 -12.75 17.99 -33.87
C ASN A 97 -11.26 18.08 -33.46
N PHE A 98 -10.94 17.82 -32.19
CA PHE A 98 -9.56 17.66 -31.73
C PHE A 98 -9.17 16.18 -31.78
N PRO A 99 -8.22 15.77 -32.65
CA PRO A 99 -7.73 14.41 -32.66
C PRO A 99 -6.74 14.20 -31.49
N GLY A 100 -6.96 13.17 -30.68
CA GLY A 100 -5.92 12.61 -29.82
C GLY A 100 -6.01 12.92 -28.32
N LEU A 101 -7.14 12.63 -27.70
CA LEU A 101 -7.18 12.28 -26.28
C LEU A 101 -8.02 11.01 -26.13
N THR A 102 -7.42 9.86 -26.47
CA THR A 102 -7.95 8.58 -26.01
C THR A 102 -7.81 8.60 -24.49
N ALA A 103 -8.91 8.90 -23.80
CA ALA A 103 -8.99 8.68 -22.36
C ALA A 103 -8.52 7.23 -22.11
N PRO A 104 -7.55 6.97 -21.23
CA PRO A 104 -7.22 5.61 -20.88
C PRO A 104 -8.49 4.98 -20.34
N ALA A 105 -8.87 3.84 -20.91
CA ALA A 105 -10.03 3.07 -20.53
C ALA A 105 -10.05 2.96 -19.00
N ALA A 106 -11.01 3.65 -18.36
CA ALA A 106 -11.29 3.48 -16.95
C ALA A 106 -11.55 2.00 -16.75
N ALA A 107 -10.69 1.34 -15.97
CA ALA A 107 -10.96 0.01 -15.45
C ALA A 107 -12.40 0.05 -14.92
N ALA A 108 -13.26 -0.82 -15.48
CA ALA A 108 -14.68 -0.82 -15.21
C ALA A 108 -14.93 -0.61 -13.71
N ALA A 109 -15.57 0.51 -13.37
CA ALA A 109 -16.01 0.75 -12.01
C ALA A 109 -16.88 -0.44 -11.61
N PRO A 110 -16.58 -1.15 -10.51
CA PRO A 110 -17.43 -2.23 -10.07
C PRO A 110 -18.81 -1.65 -9.75
N THR A 111 -19.85 -2.41 -10.11
CA THR A 111 -21.22 -2.27 -9.59
C THR A 111 -21.19 -1.90 -8.11
N VAL A 112 -22.07 -0.98 -7.68
CA VAL A 112 -22.27 -0.52 -6.27
C VAL A 112 -21.68 -1.51 -5.27
N ASP A 113 -20.57 -1.15 -4.61
CA ASP A 113 -19.97 -2.01 -3.59
C ASP A 113 -21.01 -2.21 -2.47
N PRO A 114 -21.51 -3.44 -2.25
CA PRO A 114 -22.49 -3.70 -1.19
C PRO A 114 -21.95 -3.34 0.19
N ASN A 115 -20.63 -3.14 0.32
CA ASN A 115 -19.96 -2.77 1.56
C ASN A 115 -19.67 -1.26 1.68
N ALA A 116 -20.19 -0.38 0.82
CA ALA A 116 -19.90 1.06 0.92
C ALA A 116 -20.23 1.68 2.30
N ASN A 117 -21.22 1.11 3.01
CA ASN A 117 -21.60 1.51 4.38
C ASN A 117 -20.81 0.79 5.50
N VAL A 118 -20.04 -0.23 5.15
CA VAL A 118 -19.17 -0.97 6.08
C VAL A 118 -17.88 -0.17 6.28
N VAL A 119 -17.34 -0.20 7.50
CA VAL A 119 -16.04 0.41 7.79
C VAL A 119 -14.95 -0.60 7.41
N GLY A 120 -14.10 -0.23 6.46
CA GLY A 120 -13.11 -1.14 5.91
C GLY A 120 -11.94 -0.44 5.21
N PHE A 121 -11.19 -1.24 4.47
CA PHE A 121 -10.07 -0.79 3.64
C PHE A 121 -10.25 -1.20 2.19
N ASP A 122 -9.85 -0.33 1.27
CA ASP A 122 -9.44 -0.74 -0.07
C ASP A 122 -7.92 -0.99 -0.11
N ALA A 123 -7.45 -1.50 -1.25
CA ALA A 123 -6.05 -1.87 -1.45
C ALA A 123 -5.09 -0.71 -1.14
N SER A 124 -5.31 0.47 -1.74
CA SER A 124 -4.43 1.62 -1.58
C SER A 124 -4.59 2.34 -0.24
N GLY A 125 -5.78 2.33 0.36
CA GLY A 125 -6.06 2.90 1.68
C GLY A 125 -5.37 2.13 2.81
N LEU A 126 -5.27 0.81 2.70
CA LEU A 126 -4.47 -0.01 3.63
C LEU A 126 -3.00 0.41 3.60
N ILE A 127 -2.44 0.66 2.41
CA ILE A 127 -1.06 1.09 2.25
C ILE A 127 -0.84 2.50 2.82
N VAL A 128 -1.76 3.44 2.55
CA VAL A 128 -1.73 4.78 3.16
C VAL A 128 -1.70 4.67 4.69
N TYR A 129 -2.57 3.85 5.28
CA TYR A 129 -2.62 3.62 6.73
C TYR A 129 -1.32 3.05 7.29
N ALA A 130 -0.73 2.06 6.61
CA ALA A 130 0.47 1.38 7.06
C ALA A 130 1.69 2.34 7.07
N PHE A 131 1.92 3.07 5.98
CA PHE A 131 3.05 3.99 5.84
C PHE A 131 2.87 5.31 6.60
N ALA A 132 1.63 5.75 6.84
CA ALA A 132 1.38 6.88 7.72
C ALA A 132 1.91 6.67 9.15
N GLY A 133 2.02 5.41 9.58
CA GLY A 133 2.57 5.04 10.89
C GLY A 133 4.04 5.43 11.08
N VAL A 134 4.81 5.55 9.99
CA VAL A 134 6.20 6.03 10.00
C VAL A 134 6.33 7.46 9.47
N GLY A 135 5.20 8.18 9.34
CA GLY A 135 5.16 9.56 8.87
C GLY A 135 5.22 9.75 7.36
N LEU A 136 5.17 8.67 6.57
CA LEU A 136 5.16 8.75 5.11
C LEU A 136 3.74 9.02 4.59
N LYS A 137 3.60 10.12 3.85
CA LYS A 137 2.34 10.51 3.19
C LYS A 137 2.32 9.95 1.78
N LEU A 138 1.36 9.06 1.51
CA LEU A 138 1.17 8.45 0.20
C LEU A 138 -0.07 8.99 -0.51
N PRO A 139 -0.05 9.05 -1.85
CA PRO A 139 -1.26 9.30 -2.64
C PRO A 139 -2.36 8.28 -2.34
N ARG A 140 -3.63 8.65 -2.55
CA ARG A 140 -4.76 7.77 -2.24
C ARG A 140 -5.00 6.69 -3.31
N SER A 141 -4.57 6.94 -4.55
CA SER A 141 -4.71 6.02 -5.69
C SER A 141 -3.50 5.08 -5.80
N SER A 142 -3.73 3.80 -6.10
CA SER A 142 -2.65 2.83 -6.34
C SER A 142 -1.79 3.23 -7.55
N GLY A 143 -2.38 3.81 -8.60
CA GLY A 143 -1.63 4.25 -9.77
C GLY A 143 -0.69 5.45 -9.48
N GLU A 144 -1.08 6.32 -8.54
CA GLU A 144 -0.20 7.40 -8.07
C GLU A 144 0.86 6.87 -7.09
N GLN A 145 0.48 5.94 -6.21
CA GLN A 145 1.42 5.24 -5.34
C GLN A 145 2.50 4.50 -6.14
N TYR A 146 2.14 3.94 -7.30
CA TYR A 146 3.10 3.31 -8.19
C TYR A 146 4.16 4.29 -8.68
N LYS A 147 3.83 5.57 -8.85
CA LYS A 147 4.76 6.59 -9.38
C LYS A 147 5.71 7.16 -8.34
N VAL A 148 5.45 6.96 -7.05
CA VAL A 148 6.29 7.48 -5.96
C VAL A 148 7.24 6.39 -5.47
N GLY A 149 8.49 6.73 -5.15
CA GLY A 149 9.48 5.77 -4.65
C GLY A 149 10.36 5.13 -5.74
N GLN A 150 11.20 4.18 -5.32
CA GLN A 150 12.18 3.54 -6.18
C GLN A 150 11.58 2.30 -6.85
N LYS A 151 11.75 2.18 -8.17
CA LYS A 151 11.35 0.98 -8.91
C LYS A 151 12.30 -0.18 -8.60
N VAL A 152 11.72 -1.32 -8.25
CA VAL A 152 12.45 -2.54 -7.87
C VAL A 152 11.98 -3.70 -8.74
N LEU A 153 12.91 -4.52 -9.22
CA LEU A 153 12.56 -5.74 -9.95
C LEU A 153 11.93 -6.77 -9.00
N PRO A 154 10.95 -7.58 -9.44
CA PRO A 154 10.38 -8.63 -8.60
C PRO A 154 11.42 -9.60 -8.01
N SER A 155 12.53 -9.84 -8.71
CA SER A 155 13.66 -10.66 -8.21
C SER A 155 14.46 -10.02 -7.08
N GLN A 156 14.32 -8.72 -6.87
CA GLN A 156 14.98 -7.93 -5.82
C GLN A 156 13.98 -7.48 -4.73
N ALA A 157 12.78 -8.06 -4.74
CA ALA A 157 11.72 -7.74 -3.79
C ALA A 157 12.19 -8.01 -2.36
N LEU A 158 12.03 -7.01 -1.51
CA LEU A 158 12.32 -7.08 -0.08
C LEU A 158 11.04 -6.84 0.72
N PRO A 159 10.88 -7.45 1.91
CA PRO A 159 9.74 -7.16 2.78
C PRO A 159 9.52 -5.66 2.94
N GLY A 160 8.27 -5.24 2.85
CA GLY A 160 7.85 -3.84 2.86
C GLY A 160 7.86 -3.13 1.50
N ASP A 161 8.29 -3.80 0.42
CA ASP A 161 8.06 -3.31 -0.94
C ASP A 161 6.59 -3.46 -1.34
N LEU A 162 6.13 -2.61 -2.25
CA LEU A 162 4.75 -2.60 -2.74
C LEU A 162 4.65 -3.30 -4.09
N ILE A 163 3.72 -4.24 -4.19
CA ILE A 163 3.38 -4.98 -5.41
C ILE A 163 2.13 -4.33 -6.00
N PHE A 164 2.16 -4.02 -7.29
CA PHE A 164 1.04 -3.39 -7.98
C PHE A 164 0.44 -4.31 -9.02
N PHE A 165 -0.85 -4.17 -9.25
CA PHE A 165 -1.59 -4.95 -10.23
C PHE A 165 -2.27 -4.04 -11.26
N GLY A 166 -2.41 -4.56 -12.48
CA GLY A 166 -3.03 -3.87 -13.61
C GLY A 166 -2.10 -2.88 -14.33
N PRO A 167 -2.58 -2.27 -15.44
CA PRO A 167 -1.82 -1.29 -16.19
C PRO A 167 -1.45 -0.11 -15.28
N ASP A 168 -0.16 0.22 -15.23
CA ASP A 168 0.41 1.26 -14.36
C ASP A 168 0.05 1.16 -12.88
N GLY A 169 -0.26 -0.05 -12.40
CA GLY A 169 -0.62 -0.29 -10.99
C GLY A 169 -1.97 0.29 -10.58
N THR A 170 -2.85 0.57 -11.53
CA THR A 170 -4.15 1.22 -11.28
C THR A 170 -5.24 0.30 -10.73
N GLN A 171 -5.03 -1.02 -10.75
CA GLN A 171 -6.06 -1.99 -10.36
C GLN A 171 -6.04 -2.31 -8.87
N SER A 172 -4.85 -2.57 -8.31
CA SER A 172 -4.70 -2.90 -6.90
C SER A 172 -3.23 -2.74 -6.46
N VAL A 173 -3.02 -2.73 -5.15
CA VAL A 173 -1.71 -2.71 -4.51
C VAL A 173 -1.69 -3.66 -3.32
N ALA A 174 -0.58 -4.33 -3.10
CA ALA A 174 -0.33 -5.22 -1.98
C ALA A 174 1.03 -4.92 -1.34
N LEU A 175 1.16 -5.22 -0.05
CA LEU A 175 2.40 -5.09 0.69
C LEU A 175 3.13 -6.44 0.68
N PHE A 176 4.35 -6.49 0.16
CA PHE A 176 5.16 -7.70 0.19
C PHE A 176 5.66 -7.98 1.61
N LEU A 177 5.46 -9.19 2.10
CA LEU A 177 5.84 -9.61 3.46
C LEU A 177 7.15 -10.41 3.49
N GLY A 178 7.69 -10.76 2.32
CA GLY A 178 8.74 -11.78 2.21
C GLY A 178 8.16 -13.19 2.04
N ASN A 179 9.04 -14.17 1.83
CA ASN A 179 8.67 -15.60 1.71
C ASN A 179 7.59 -15.90 0.65
N GLY A 180 7.49 -15.09 -0.41
CA GLY A 180 6.45 -15.23 -1.43
C GLY A 180 5.04 -14.90 -0.95
N GLN A 181 4.90 -14.18 0.18
CA GLN A 181 3.62 -13.74 0.73
C GLN A 181 3.42 -12.23 0.55
N MET A 182 2.15 -11.84 0.39
CA MET A 182 1.74 -10.45 0.36
C MET A 182 0.49 -10.23 1.22
N LEU A 183 0.39 -9.04 1.79
CA LEU A 183 -0.81 -8.57 2.45
C LEU A 183 -1.58 -7.69 1.48
N GLU A 184 -2.86 -8.01 1.27
CA GLU A 184 -3.73 -7.26 0.39
C GLU A 184 -5.08 -6.99 1.06
N ALA A 185 -5.71 -5.87 0.70
CA ALA A 185 -7.13 -5.65 0.95
C ALA A 185 -7.91 -6.03 -0.30
N THR A 186 -8.53 -7.20 -0.27
CA THR A 186 -9.38 -7.73 -1.35
C THR A 186 -10.68 -8.25 -0.75
N SER A 187 -11.73 -8.38 -1.57
CA SER A 187 -12.99 -8.93 -1.07
C SER A 187 -12.80 -10.39 -0.62
N PRO A 188 -13.26 -10.76 0.59
CA PRO A 188 -14.14 -10.00 1.50
C PRO A 188 -13.42 -9.15 2.56
N ALA A 189 -12.13 -9.36 2.81
CA ALA A 189 -11.39 -8.72 3.90
C ALA A 189 -9.88 -8.69 3.65
N VAL A 190 -9.17 -7.86 4.43
CA VAL A 190 -7.70 -7.82 4.46
C VAL A 190 -7.15 -9.20 4.82
N THR A 191 -6.32 -9.75 3.95
CA THR A 191 -5.79 -11.11 4.08
C THR A 191 -4.35 -11.22 3.61
N VAL A 192 -3.67 -12.27 4.10
CA VAL A 192 -2.35 -12.65 3.61
C VAL A 192 -2.54 -13.72 2.55
N SER A 193 -2.02 -13.49 1.37
CA SER A 193 -2.10 -14.39 0.22
C SER A 193 -0.72 -14.63 -0.38
N PRO A 194 -0.55 -15.73 -1.15
CA PRO A 194 0.64 -15.91 -1.97
C PRO A 194 0.76 -14.79 -3.01
N VAL A 195 1.99 -14.36 -3.31
CA VAL A 195 2.25 -13.38 -4.36
C VAL A 195 1.72 -13.89 -5.70
N ARG A 196 0.93 -13.05 -6.38
CA ARG A 196 0.39 -13.33 -7.71
C ARG A 196 1.21 -12.62 -8.77
N THR A 197 1.42 -13.27 -9.92
CA THR A 197 2.22 -12.72 -11.03
C THR A 197 1.40 -12.38 -12.28
N ASP A 198 0.17 -12.87 -12.39
CA ASP A 198 -0.59 -12.84 -13.66
C ASP A 198 -0.91 -11.42 -14.16
N THR A 199 -1.25 -10.52 -13.24
CA THR A 199 -1.58 -9.11 -13.52
C THR A 199 -0.59 -8.15 -12.85
N MET A 200 0.58 -8.65 -12.44
CA MET A 200 1.56 -7.87 -11.71
C MET A 200 2.25 -6.85 -12.62
N ALA A 201 2.40 -5.62 -12.14
CA ALA A 201 3.17 -4.58 -12.81
C ALA A 201 4.65 -5.01 -12.96
N PRO A 202 5.38 -4.50 -13.98
CA PRO A 202 6.76 -4.91 -14.24
C PRO A 202 7.74 -4.57 -13.11
N TYR A 203 7.39 -3.62 -12.25
CA TYR A 203 8.19 -3.20 -11.12
C TYR A 203 7.37 -3.19 -9.84
N LEU A 204 8.03 -3.45 -8.73
CA LEU A 204 7.58 -3.10 -7.39
C LEU A 204 8.02 -1.68 -7.06
N VAL A 205 7.52 -1.14 -5.97
CA VAL A 205 7.96 0.15 -5.42
C VAL A 205 8.53 -0.02 -4.02
N ARG A 206 9.72 0.52 -3.81
CA ARG A 206 10.33 0.68 -2.49
C ARG A 206 10.24 2.11 -2.03
N LEU A 207 9.64 2.31 -0.86
CA LEU A 207 9.48 3.62 -0.23
C LEU A 207 10.54 3.91 0.83
N ILE A 208 11.10 2.86 1.45
CA ILE A 208 12.15 2.96 2.47
C ILE A 208 13.27 2.00 2.03
N ALA A 209 14.46 2.54 1.80
CA ALA A 209 15.64 1.82 1.32
C ALA A 209 16.71 1.73 2.40
#